data_AF-A0A2G8RLC1-F1
#
_entry.id   AF-A0A2G8RLC1-F1
#
_cell.length_a   1.000
_cell.length_b   1.000
_cell.length_c   1.000
_cell.angle_alpha   90.00
_cell.angle_beta   90.00
_cell.angle_gamma   90.00
#
_symmetry.space_group_name_H-M   'P 1'
#
loop_
_entity.id
_entity.type
_entity.pdbx_description
1 polymer ?
#
loop_
_entity_poly.entity_id
_entity_poly.type
_entity_poly.pdbx_seq_one_letter_code
_entity_poly.pdbx_strand_id
1 'polypeptide(L)'
;MVSRDASYAVAVGDVGRLWEDLKMMTFNFAGSTHSKYTIYLLEILCILELESSPVLRDVFLRNWLVNPSGQPGRNMEGDLYQEHLNCDWDLNL
;
A
#
# COMPACT_ATOMS: atom_id res chain seq x y z
N MET A 1 0.11 7.78 -16.02
CA MET A 1 1.34 7.60 -15.22
C MET A 1 0.99 6.69 -14.07
N VAL A 2 1.88 5.76 -13.70
CA VAL A 2 1.65 4.68 -12.71
C VAL A 2 1.05 5.20 -11.39
N SER A 3 1.50 6.35 -10.90
CA SER A 3 0.92 6.98 -9.69
C SER A 3 -0.58 7.26 -9.77
N ARG A 4 -1.10 7.68 -10.95
CA ARG A 4 -2.54 7.89 -11.12
C ARG A 4 -3.31 6.57 -11.07
N ASP A 5 -2.70 5.51 -11.58
CA ASP A 5 -3.30 4.18 -11.60
C ASP A 5 -3.34 3.58 -10.20
N ALA A 6 -2.25 3.73 -9.46
CA ALA A 6 -2.16 3.35 -8.05
C ALA A 6 -3.25 4.04 -7.21
N SER A 7 -3.43 5.37 -7.37
CA SER A 7 -4.50 6.10 -6.66
C SER A 7 -5.90 5.60 -7.03
N TYR A 8 -6.12 5.22 -8.29
CA TYR A 8 -7.39 4.65 -8.73
C TYR A 8 -7.60 3.25 -8.14
N ALA A 9 -6.56 2.40 -8.15
CA ALA A 9 -6.56 1.06 -7.59
C ALA A 9 -6.87 1.09 -6.09
N VAL A 10 -6.25 2.01 -5.34
CA VAL A 10 -6.58 2.28 -3.93
C VAL A 10 -8.07 2.61 -3.82
N ALA A 11 -8.57 3.63 -4.52
CA ALA A 11 -9.96 4.08 -4.37
C ALA A 11 -10.97 2.95 -4.59
N VAL A 12 -10.77 2.11 -5.61
CA VAL A 12 -11.68 0.98 -5.93
C VAL A 12 -11.42 -0.26 -5.07
N GLY A 13 -10.35 -0.31 -4.27
CA GLY A 13 -10.02 -1.43 -3.40
C GLY A 13 -9.33 -2.59 -4.12
N ASP A 14 -8.71 -2.35 -5.28
CA ASP A 14 -8.01 -3.37 -6.06
C ASP A 14 -6.54 -3.46 -5.64
N VAL A 15 -6.28 -4.25 -4.60
CA VAL A 15 -4.92 -4.43 -4.09
C VAL A 15 -4.00 -5.16 -5.07
N GLY A 16 -4.55 -6.03 -5.93
CA GLY A 16 -3.76 -6.74 -6.93
C GLY A 16 -3.17 -5.77 -7.95
N ARG A 17 -4.01 -4.86 -8.46
CA ARG A 17 -3.57 -3.80 -9.36
C ARG A 17 -2.60 -2.84 -8.70
N LEU A 18 -2.91 -2.40 -7.47
CA LEU A 18 -2.01 -1.54 -6.69
C LEU A 18 -0.63 -2.19 -6.53
N TRP A 19 -0.57 -3.50 -6.27
CA TRP A 19 0.69 -4.21 -6.10
C TRP A 19 1.54 -4.23 -7.37
N GLU A 20 0.92 -4.41 -8.54
CA GLU A 20 1.63 -4.32 -9.82
C GLU A 20 2.09 -2.88 -10.13
N ASP A 21 1.30 -1.87 -9.76
CA ASP A 21 1.72 -0.47 -9.85
C ASP A 21 2.92 -0.16 -8.95
N LEU A 22 2.96 -0.70 -7.73
CA LEU A 22 4.07 -0.52 -6.80
C LEU A 22 5.36 -1.15 -7.32
N LYS A 23 5.30 -2.34 -7.95
CA LYS A 23 6.44 -2.95 -8.65
C LYS A 23 7.04 -2.01 -9.69
N MET A 24 6.18 -1.39 -10.50
CA MET A 24 6.60 -0.43 -11.52
C MET A 24 7.14 0.86 -10.90
N MET A 25 6.55 1.33 -9.79
CA MET A 25 7.03 2.51 -9.06
C MET A 25 8.43 2.31 -8.46
N THR A 26 8.81 1.09 -8.06
CA THR A 26 10.17 0.79 -7.60
C THR A 26 11.23 1.24 -8.61
N PHE A 27 11.01 0.98 -9.91
CA PHE A 27 11.93 1.40 -10.97
C PHE A 27 11.91 2.91 -11.21
N ASN A 28 10.75 3.56 -11.07
CA ASN A 28 10.65 5.02 -11.14
C ASN A 28 11.46 5.68 -10.01
N PHE A 29 11.37 5.14 -8.79
CA PHE A 29 12.14 5.67 -7.66
C PHE A 29 13.64 5.38 -7.79
N ALA A 30 14.01 4.20 -8.30
CA ALA A 30 15.41 3.84 -8.56
C ALA A 30 16.10 4.83 -9.52
N GLY A 31 15.35 5.36 -10.49
CA GLY A 31 15.83 6.38 -11.43
C GLY A 31 15.78 7.83 -10.92
N SER A 32 15.41 8.05 -9.65
CA SER A 32 15.19 9.39 -9.08
C SER A 32 16.09 9.67 -7.87
N THR A 33 15.98 10.87 -7.29
CA THR A 33 16.65 11.23 -6.03
C THR A 33 15.99 10.61 -4.78
N HIS A 34 14.90 9.85 -4.95
CA HIS A 34 14.07 9.30 -3.89
C HIS A 34 14.47 7.87 -3.49
N SER A 35 15.77 7.63 -3.28
CA SER A 35 16.34 6.29 -3.03
C SER A 35 15.76 5.56 -1.81
N LYS A 36 15.26 6.29 -0.81
CA LYS A 36 14.57 5.69 0.35
C LYS A 36 13.32 4.91 -0.06
N TYR A 37 12.54 5.45 -0.99
CA TYR A 37 11.34 4.78 -1.49
C TYR A 37 11.70 3.57 -2.36
N THR A 38 12.82 3.62 -3.07
CA THR A 38 13.36 2.47 -3.79
C THR A 38 13.70 1.32 -2.85
N ILE A 39 14.46 1.60 -1.79
CA ILE A 39 14.89 0.58 -0.81
C ILE A 39 13.66 -0.03 -0.15
N TYR A 40 12.75 0.81 0.33
CA TYR A 40 11.53 0.37 0.99
C TYR A 40 10.68 -0.55 0.11
N LEU A 41 10.39 -0.15 -1.13
CA LEU A 41 9.59 -0.99 -2.03
C LEU A 41 10.34 -2.26 -2.46
N LEU A 42 11.67 -2.22 -2.61
CA LEU A 42 12.46 -3.41 -2.91
C LEU A 42 12.43 -4.41 -1.76
N GLU A 43 12.51 -3.94 -0.51
CA GLU A 43 12.36 -4.79 0.68
C GLU A 43 10.98 -5.46 0.72
N ILE A 44 9.89 -4.70 0.51
CA ILE A 44 8.54 -5.28 0.47
C ILE A 44 8.41 -6.31 -0.66
N LEU A 45 9.02 -6.05 -1.83
CA LEU A 45 9.02 -7.00 -2.94
C LEU A 45 9.71 -8.31 -2.58
N CYS A 46 10.90 -8.24 -1.96
CA CYS A 46 11.59 -9.43 -1.47
C CYS A 46 10.74 -10.19 -0.45
N ILE A 47 10.17 -9.48 0.53
CA ILE A 47 9.33 -10.07 1.58
C ILE A 47 8.14 -10.81 0.95
N LEU A 48 7.39 -10.17 0.05
CA LEU A 48 6.15 -10.73 -0.45
C LEU A 48 6.33 -11.75 -1.58
N GLU A 49 7.31 -11.57 -2.47
CA GLU A 49 7.48 -12.43 -3.65
C GLU A 49 8.51 -13.55 -3.44
N LEU A 50 9.44 -13.41 -2.50
CA LEU A 50 10.54 -14.38 -2.31
C LEU A 50 10.53 -15.05 -0.93
N GLU A 51 10.15 -14.33 0.13
CA GLU A 51 10.30 -14.82 1.50
C GLU A 51 8.98 -15.32 2.12
N SER A 52 7.85 -14.78 1.66
CA SER A 52 6.52 -15.13 2.16
C SER A 52 5.98 -16.41 1.54
N SER A 53 5.28 -17.22 2.34
CA SER A 53 4.41 -18.25 1.79
C SER A 53 3.26 -17.61 0.98
N PRO A 54 2.69 -18.32 -0.02
CA PRO A 54 1.56 -17.79 -0.79
C PRO A 54 0.38 -17.35 0.08
N VAL A 55 0.13 -18.05 1.19
CA VAL A 55 -0.93 -17.73 2.15
C VAL A 55 -0.62 -16.42 2.89
N LEU A 56 0.63 -16.24 3.34
CA LEU A 56 1.03 -15.02 4.03
C LEU A 56 0.95 -13.80 3.11
N ARG A 57 1.39 -13.94 1.86
CA ARG A 57 1.27 -12.89 0.84
C ARG A 57 -0.19 -12.51 0.61
N ASP A 58 -1.07 -13.49 0.41
CA ASP A 58 -2.50 -13.24 0.19
C ASP A 58 -3.16 -12.55 1.41
N VAL A 59 -2.85 -13.01 2.63
CA VAL A 59 -3.34 -12.36 3.86
C VAL A 59 -2.83 -10.93 3.98
N PHE A 60 -1.55 -10.68 3.67
CA PHE A 60 -0.99 -9.34 3.70
C PHE A 60 -1.71 -8.41 2.72
N LEU A 61 -1.82 -8.81 1.44
CA LEU A 61 -2.48 -8.02 0.41
C LEU A 61 -3.96 -7.74 0.77
N ARG A 62 -4.70 -8.73 1.30
CA ARG A 62 -6.09 -8.53 1.72
C ARG A 62 -6.28 -7.51 2.84
N ASN A 63 -5.26 -7.28 3.66
CA ASN A 63 -5.31 -6.30 4.76
C ASN A 63 -4.71 -4.93 4.38
N TRP A 64 -4.10 -4.79 3.20
CA TRP A 64 -3.44 -3.54 2.82
C TRP A 64 -4.45 -2.41 2.60
N LEU A 65 -5.57 -2.70 1.93
CA LEU A 65 -6.62 -1.71 1.68
C LEU A 65 -7.82 -1.98 2.60
N VAL A 66 -8.27 -0.92 3.26
CA VAL A 66 -9.40 -0.95 4.19
C VAL A 66 -10.49 0.01 3.74
N ASN A 67 -11.74 -0.29 4.09
CA ASN A 67 -12.87 0.60 3.86
C ASN A 67 -13.69 0.80 5.13
N PRO A 68 -13.25 1.70 6.03
CA PRO A 68 -13.93 1.94 7.29
C PRO A 68 -15.38 2.41 7.11
N SER A 69 -15.66 3.14 6.03
CA SER A 69 -16.99 3.67 5.73
C SER A 69 -17.97 2.66 5.14
N GLY A 70 -17.45 1.54 4.59
CA GLY A 70 -18.22 0.58 3.80
C GLY A 70 -18.75 1.11 2.46
N GLN A 71 -18.43 2.35 2.06
CA GLN A 71 -18.95 2.95 0.83
C GLN A 71 -18.06 2.61 -0.38
N PRO A 72 -18.64 2.33 -1.56
CA PRO A 72 -17.86 2.13 -2.78
C PRO A 72 -16.96 3.32 -3.08
N GLY A 73 -15.72 3.07 -3.49
CA GLY A 73 -14.77 4.14 -3.83
C GLY A 73 -14.12 4.85 -2.63
N ARG A 74 -14.37 4.39 -1.40
CA ARG A 74 -13.85 4.97 -0.15
C ARG A 74 -12.85 4.06 0.57
N ASN A 75 -12.15 3.24 -0.20
CA ASN A 75 -11.02 2.48 0.32
C ASN A 75 -9.82 3.40 0.55
N MET A 76 -8.95 3.03 1.48
CA MET A 76 -7.70 3.71 1.78
C MET A 76 -6.64 2.71 2.26
N GLU A 77 -5.40 3.16 2.33
CA GLU A 77 -4.29 2.38 2.89
C GLU A 77 -4.50 2.13 4.40
N GLY A 78 -4.30 0.89 4.84
CA GLY A 78 -4.55 0.47 6.22
C GLY A 78 -3.65 1.16 7.23
N ASP A 79 -2.41 1.50 6.85
CA ASP A 79 -1.49 2.29 7.66
C ASP A 79 -1.99 3.72 7.86
N LEU A 80 -2.49 4.37 6.80
CA LEU A 80 -3.10 5.69 6.88
C LEU A 80 -4.34 5.69 7.79
N TYR A 81 -5.15 4.64 7.74
CA TYR A 81 -6.26 4.48 8.67
C TYR A 81 -5.77 4.32 10.13
N GLN A 82 -4.70 3.55 10.34
CA GLN A 82 -4.08 3.41 11.66
C GLN A 82 -3.53 4.76 12.18
N GLU A 83 -2.94 5.59 11.31
CA GLU A 83 -2.47 6.93 11.68
C GLU A 83 -3.62 7.84 12.13
N HIS A 84 -4.76 7.81 11.46
CA HIS A 84 -5.95 8.56 11.89
C HIS A 84 -6.41 8.13 13.28
N LEU A 85 -6.45 6.82 13.54
CA LEU A 85 -6.80 6.31 14.85
C LEU A 85 -5.79 6.74 15.91
N ASN A 86 -4.49 6.77 15.61
CA ASN A 86 -3.44 7.24 16.51
C ASN A 86 -3.63 8.70 16.93
N CYS A 87 -3.96 9.59 15.98
CA CYS A 87 -4.21 11.00 16.27
C CYS A 87 -5.41 11.23 17.20
N ASP A 88 -6.44 10.37 17.14
CA ASP A 88 -7.60 10.49 18.04
C ASP A 88 -7.23 10.21 19.51
N TRP A 89 -6.16 9.45 19.78
CA TRP A 89 -5.68 9.22 21.14
C TRP A 89 -5.00 10.45 21.76
N ASP A 90 -4.34 11.29 20.94
CA ASP A 90 -3.65 12.49 21.41
C ASP A 90 -4.62 13.65 21.75
N LEU A 91 -5.89 13.57 21.33
CA LEU A 91 -6.92 14.57 21.60
C LEU A 91 -7.76 14.28 22.87
N ASN A 92 -7.53 13.14 23.53
CA ASN A 92 -8.28 12.69 24.72
C ASN A 92 -7.40 12.58 25.99
N LEU A 93 -6.22 13.21 25.99
CA LEU A 93 -5.32 13.43 27.13
C LEU A 93 -5.11 14.93 27.37
#